data_AF-A0A5J4TWM2-F1
#
_entry.id   AF-A0A5J4TWM2-F1
#
_cell.length_a   1.000
_cell.length_b   1.000
_cell.length_c   1.000
_cell.angle_alpha   90.00
_cell.angle_beta   90.00
_cell.angle_gamma   90.00
#
_symmetry.space_group_name_H-M   'P 1'
#
loop_
_entity.id
_entity.type
_entity.pdbx_description
1 polymer ?
#
loop_
_entity_poly.entity_id
_entity_poly.type
_entity_poly.pdbx_seq_one_letter_code
_entity_poly.pdbx_strand_id
1 'polypeptide(L)'
;MANTTLKNVNMKVEQGLFILHQSQKAQLILSQINFIGAGTVKLEGQTLVQISSCTFTIPAGITTTISPLIQALGNHLQIISSIFGTEQQTNLQAPAIYTSEQCKSISISKTNFTNLQSNITSDQWKASGIVVMQIDVNPNITFNECVFFHCTDQTSVNSHSSGAVSIIPNIATTNDLILSNDEVIQQNIKFTSCNFTTCRGVTSGAIHSTFKSLSGSDNLLFMIDKCNFISCGGKQTIVGSLLFDGQGSGTNFGQISVTNSKFYECFGQKAGGILFGDGIQPQSAQNNVFSNNNLTTAEGESSADIIFQSKQLLDNAGGIESVAQGYKFEQIEINSTATGEVKIEGFSSNFGPYLDCVTRNGKENCEQIPCGGKLNQKPEDCEQKLIDEEQKDIQD
;
A
#
# COMPACT_ATOMS: atom_id res chain seq x y z
N MET A 1 10.01 25.97 23.93
CA MET A 1 9.71 26.00 22.48
C MET A 1 8.72 27.12 22.24
N ALA A 2 8.93 27.93 21.21
CA ALA A 2 7.95 28.95 20.81
C ALA A 2 7.00 28.32 19.81
N ASN A 3 5.69 28.42 20.04
CA ASN A 3 4.69 27.87 19.13
C ASN A 3 4.06 29.03 18.36
N THR A 4 4.15 28.96 17.03
CA THR A 4 3.42 29.89 16.15
C THR A 4 2.14 29.18 15.71
N THR A 5 0.98 29.82 15.92
CA THR A 5 -0.31 29.26 15.50
C THR A 5 -0.97 30.22 14.53
N LEU A 6 -1.34 29.72 13.35
CA LEU A 6 -2.21 30.41 12.40
C LEU A 6 -3.56 29.70 12.39
N LYS A 7 -4.65 30.45 12.62
CA LYS A 7 -5.99 29.88 12.78
C LYS A 7 -7.07 30.70 12.08
N ASN A 8 -8.09 30.04 11.53
CA ASN A 8 -9.27 30.67 10.94
C ASN A 8 -8.94 31.60 9.76
N VAL A 9 -8.09 31.13 8.86
CA VAL A 9 -7.62 31.92 7.71
C VAL A 9 -8.18 31.34 6.41
N ASN A 10 -8.62 32.22 5.50
CA ASN A 10 -8.86 31.86 4.11
C ASN A 10 -7.66 32.31 3.28
N MET A 11 -6.83 31.38 2.84
CA MET A 11 -5.68 31.65 1.98
C MET A 11 -6.05 31.33 0.54
N LYS A 12 -6.23 32.37 -0.27
CA LYS A 12 -6.47 32.26 -1.72
C LYS A 12 -5.16 32.54 -2.44
N VAL A 13 -4.55 31.51 -3.00
CA VAL A 13 -3.26 31.58 -3.68
C VAL A 13 -3.40 30.84 -5.01
N GLU A 14 -3.51 31.59 -6.10
CA GLU A 14 -3.57 31.00 -7.45
C GLU A 14 -2.27 30.28 -7.80
N GLN A 15 -1.13 30.92 -7.51
CA GLN A 15 0.21 30.35 -7.59
C GLN A 15 1.08 30.97 -6.50
N GLY A 16 1.99 30.19 -5.89
CA GLY A 16 2.89 30.69 -4.86
C GLY A 16 3.33 29.62 -3.87
N LEU A 17 4.24 30.00 -2.98
CA LEU A 17 4.80 29.13 -1.96
C LEU A 17 4.58 29.74 -0.59
N PHE A 18 3.90 29.02 0.30
CA PHE A 18 3.97 29.28 1.73
C PHE A 18 5.12 28.45 2.31
N ILE A 19 6.27 29.10 2.55
CA ILE A 19 7.50 28.41 2.95
C ILE A 19 7.73 28.58 4.45
N LEU A 20 8.06 27.48 5.11
CA LEU A 20 8.62 27.47 6.45
C LEU A 20 10.08 27.04 6.37
N HIS A 21 10.94 28.03 6.39
CA HIS A 21 12.37 27.85 6.17
C HIS A 21 13.13 27.69 7.49
N GLN A 22 13.92 26.61 7.61
CA GLN A 22 15.00 26.44 8.59
C GLN A 22 14.70 26.74 10.08
N SER A 23 13.44 26.60 10.52
CA SER A 23 13.14 26.66 11.96
C SER A 23 13.73 25.43 12.67
N GLN A 24 14.60 25.68 13.65
CA GLN A 24 15.14 24.64 14.55
C GLN A 24 14.45 24.60 15.92
N LYS A 25 13.64 25.61 16.26
CA LYS A 25 13.10 25.78 17.61
C LYS A 25 11.59 26.05 17.68
N ALA A 26 11.01 26.56 16.59
CA ALA A 26 9.60 26.92 16.57
C ALA A 26 8.77 25.80 15.93
N GLN A 27 7.73 25.37 16.64
CA GLN A 27 6.69 24.53 16.08
C GLN A 27 5.65 25.41 15.40
N LEU A 28 5.13 24.96 14.26
CA LEU A 28 4.02 25.64 13.60
C LEU A 28 2.76 24.80 13.66
N ILE A 29 1.67 25.45 14.05
CA ILE A 29 0.33 24.88 14.01
C ILE A 29 -0.50 25.69 13.02
N LEU A 30 -0.93 25.04 11.95
CA LEU A 30 -1.90 25.56 10.98
C LEU A 30 -3.24 24.91 11.30
N SER A 31 -4.27 25.70 11.64
CA SER A 31 -5.56 25.12 12.03
C SER A 31 -6.75 25.86 11.44
N GLN A 32 -7.76 25.13 10.96
CA GLN A 32 -9.00 25.74 10.44
C GLN A 32 -8.70 26.75 9.32
N ILE A 33 -7.79 26.36 8.42
CA ILE A 33 -7.38 27.18 7.29
C ILE A 33 -7.94 26.57 6.01
N ASN A 34 -8.52 27.42 5.18
CA ASN A 34 -8.93 27.04 3.83
C ASN A 34 -7.87 27.53 2.84
N PHE A 35 -7.09 26.58 2.30
CA PHE A 35 -6.18 26.79 1.18
C PHE A 35 -6.97 26.61 -0.12
N ILE A 36 -7.07 27.69 -0.89
CA ILE A 36 -7.83 27.75 -2.14
C ILE A 36 -6.88 28.15 -3.26
N GLY A 37 -6.80 27.33 -4.30
CA GLY A 37 -5.93 27.52 -5.46
C GLY A 37 -4.73 26.57 -5.44
N ALA A 38 -3.75 26.88 -6.26
CA ALA A 38 -2.63 26.00 -6.60
C ALA A 38 -1.33 26.34 -5.83
N GLY A 39 -1.44 27.14 -4.75
CA GLY A 39 -0.30 27.43 -3.89
C GLY A 39 0.19 26.19 -3.12
N THR A 40 1.51 26.04 -3.03
CA THR A 40 2.16 24.95 -2.28
C THR A 40 2.54 25.40 -0.86
N VAL A 41 2.24 24.57 0.13
CA VAL A 41 2.79 24.68 1.48
C VAL A 41 4.10 23.89 1.54
N LYS A 42 5.23 24.59 1.60
CA LYS A 42 6.58 23.99 1.61
C LYS A 42 7.18 24.03 3.02
N LEU A 43 7.55 22.87 3.54
CA LEU A 43 8.07 22.69 4.90
C LEU A 43 9.54 22.24 4.82
N GLU A 44 10.48 23.11 5.20
CA GLU A 44 11.93 22.83 5.15
C GLU A 44 12.59 22.85 6.54
N GLY A 45 11.79 22.98 7.61
CA GLY A 45 12.26 23.05 9.00
C GLY A 45 12.51 21.67 9.63
N GLN A 46 13.29 21.64 10.71
CA GLN A 46 13.58 20.42 11.47
C GLN A 46 12.59 20.14 12.61
N THR A 47 11.64 21.05 12.82
CA THR A 47 10.63 20.97 13.89
C THR A 47 9.31 20.41 13.39
N LEU A 48 8.44 20.05 14.33
CA LEU A 48 7.08 19.61 14.04
C LEU A 48 6.27 20.71 13.34
N VAL A 49 5.66 20.33 12.22
CA VAL A 49 4.58 21.07 11.58
C VAL A 49 3.29 20.29 11.74
N GLN A 50 2.30 20.93 12.37
CA GLN A 50 0.97 20.36 12.57
C GLN A 50 -0.04 21.11 11.70
N ILE A 51 -0.82 20.37 10.92
CA ILE A 51 -1.93 20.85 10.09
C ILE A 51 -3.20 20.19 10.59
N SER A 52 -4.15 20.97 11.09
CA SER A 52 -5.33 20.44 11.76
C SER A 52 -6.63 21.09 11.29
N SER A 53 -7.59 20.30 10.83
CA SER A 53 -8.88 20.82 10.35
C SER A 53 -8.74 21.81 9.20
N CYS A 54 -7.76 21.62 8.31
CA CYS A 54 -7.55 22.47 7.15
C CYS A 54 -8.19 21.87 5.90
N THR A 55 -8.52 22.71 4.93
CA THR A 55 -9.00 22.28 3.61
C THR A 55 -8.04 22.74 2.53
N PHE A 56 -7.80 21.90 1.53
CA PHE A 56 -6.97 22.18 0.37
C PHE A 56 -7.79 21.93 -0.89
N THR A 57 -8.16 22.99 -1.59
CA THR A 57 -9.08 22.93 -2.73
C THR A 57 -8.51 23.69 -3.93
N ILE A 58 -8.60 23.10 -5.12
CA ILE A 58 -8.27 23.79 -6.36
C ILE A 58 -9.58 24.00 -7.14
N PRO A 59 -10.04 25.26 -7.29
CA PRO A 59 -11.20 25.58 -8.11
C PRO A 59 -11.10 25.10 -9.55
N ALA A 60 -12.24 24.73 -10.14
CA ALA A 60 -12.33 24.38 -11.55
C ALA A 60 -11.80 25.50 -12.45
N GLY A 61 -11.03 25.14 -13.48
CA GLY A 61 -10.41 26.09 -14.41
C GLY A 61 -9.01 26.56 -14.02
N ILE A 62 -8.54 26.28 -12.81
CA ILE A 62 -7.13 26.47 -12.43
C ILE A 62 -6.34 25.21 -12.82
N THR A 63 -5.70 25.23 -13.98
CA THR A 63 -4.85 24.14 -14.48
C THR A 63 -3.38 24.47 -14.26
N THR A 64 -2.90 24.53 -13.02
CA THR A 64 -1.48 24.84 -12.81
C THR A 64 -0.97 24.29 -11.49
N THR A 65 -0.37 23.11 -11.48
CA THR A 65 0.74 22.81 -10.55
C THR A 65 1.53 21.60 -11.01
N ILE A 66 2.83 21.75 -11.25
CA ILE A 66 3.77 20.61 -11.19
C ILE A 66 4.21 20.29 -9.75
N SER A 67 3.70 21.07 -8.79
CA SER A 67 4.08 21.03 -7.39
C SER A 67 2.96 20.45 -6.53
N PRO A 68 3.29 19.73 -5.45
CA PRO A 68 2.30 19.21 -4.52
C PRO A 68 1.61 20.33 -3.73
N LEU A 69 0.44 20.05 -3.15
CA LEU A 69 -0.23 21.00 -2.24
C LEU A 69 0.56 21.16 -0.93
N ILE A 70 1.15 20.06 -0.45
CA ILE A 70 2.10 20.06 0.66
C ILE A 70 3.40 19.40 0.21
N GLN A 71 4.50 20.10 0.38
CA GLN A 71 5.85 19.57 0.20
C GLN A 71 6.56 19.55 1.56
N ALA A 72 6.66 18.37 2.19
CA ALA A 72 7.36 18.20 3.45
C ALA A 72 8.78 17.69 3.22
N LEU A 73 9.75 18.59 3.27
CA LEU A 73 11.17 18.31 3.10
C LEU A 73 11.92 18.21 4.44
N GLY A 74 11.21 18.30 5.57
CA GLY A 74 11.80 18.35 6.92
C GLY A 74 11.23 17.29 7.87
N ASN A 75 11.74 17.27 9.11
CA ASN A 75 11.70 16.08 9.99
C ASN A 75 10.30 15.52 10.34
N HIS A 76 9.32 16.35 10.69
CA HIS A 76 8.07 15.86 11.32
C HIS A 76 6.83 16.56 10.76
N LEU A 77 5.96 15.78 10.11
CA LEU A 77 4.68 16.23 9.59
C LEU A 77 3.53 15.53 10.33
N GLN A 78 2.61 16.32 10.88
CA GLN A 78 1.37 15.81 11.44
C GLN A 78 0.17 16.47 10.76
N ILE A 79 -0.75 15.66 10.22
CA ILE A 79 -2.00 16.12 9.61
C ILE A 79 -3.18 15.44 10.31
N ILE A 80 -4.15 16.23 10.76
CA ILE A 80 -5.29 15.76 11.53
C ILE A 80 -6.57 16.36 10.95
N SER A 81 -7.59 15.52 10.73
CA SER A 81 -8.94 15.96 10.37
C SER A 81 -8.99 16.95 9.19
N SER A 82 -8.11 16.80 8.22
CA SER A 82 -8.01 17.73 7.08
C SER A 82 -8.64 17.15 5.82
N ILE A 83 -8.86 17.99 4.81
CA ILE A 83 -9.51 17.60 3.55
C ILE A 83 -8.65 18.07 2.37
N PHE A 84 -8.39 17.18 1.43
CA PHE A 84 -7.71 17.45 0.16
C PHE A 84 -8.67 17.11 -0.99
N GLY A 85 -8.88 18.08 -1.88
CA GLY A 85 -9.82 17.96 -3.00
C GLY A 85 -11.26 18.31 -2.63
N THR A 86 -12.17 18.06 -3.57
CA THR A 86 -13.60 18.38 -3.46
C THR A 86 -14.45 17.26 -4.05
N GLU A 87 -15.78 17.43 -4.07
CA GLU A 87 -16.69 16.54 -4.81
C GLU A 87 -16.46 16.56 -6.33
N GLN A 88 -15.84 17.63 -6.85
CA GLN A 88 -15.44 17.72 -8.23
C GLN A 88 -14.01 17.21 -8.43
N GLN A 89 -13.77 16.70 -9.63
CA GLN A 89 -12.45 16.24 -10.06
C GLN A 89 -11.41 17.36 -9.90
N THR A 90 -10.36 17.08 -9.12
CA THR A 90 -9.25 18.00 -8.87
C THR A 90 -8.01 17.49 -9.60
N ASN A 91 -7.58 18.21 -10.64
CA ASN A 91 -6.39 17.83 -11.42
C ASN A 91 -5.13 18.48 -10.85
N LEU A 92 -4.31 17.71 -10.15
CA LEU A 92 -3.13 18.17 -9.45
C LEU A 92 -1.86 18.19 -10.30
N GLN A 93 -1.74 17.28 -11.30
CA GLN A 93 -0.50 16.98 -12.05
C GLN A 93 0.73 16.63 -11.17
N ALA A 94 0.53 16.48 -9.86
CA ALA A 94 1.50 16.16 -8.81
C ALA A 94 0.75 15.42 -7.68
N PRO A 95 1.44 14.79 -6.71
CA PRO A 95 0.76 14.29 -5.52
C PRO A 95 0.18 15.43 -4.68
N ALA A 96 -0.92 15.22 -3.95
CA ALA A 96 -1.38 16.21 -2.97
C ALA A 96 -0.33 16.46 -1.88
N ILE A 97 0.32 15.39 -1.41
CA ILE A 97 1.38 15.47 -0.42
C ILE A 97 2.61 14.75 -0.95
N TYR A 98 3.74 15.45 -0.91
CA TYR A 98 5.04 14.87 -1.18
C TYR A 98 5.93 14.99 0.06
N THR A 99 6.63 13.93 0.41
CA THR A 99 7.67 13.96 1.43
C THR A 99 9.01 13.44 0.91
N SER A 100 10.10 14.06 1.34
CA SER A 100 11.47 13.64 0.97
C SER A 100 12.12 12.75 2.02
N GLU A 101 13.34 12.29 1.70
CA GLU A 101 14.20 11.47 2.57
C GLU A 101 14.47 12.06 3.96
N GLN A 102 14.42 13.39 4.06
CA GLN A 102 14.67 14.13 5.29
C GLN A 102 13.47 14.12 6.25
N CYS A 103 12.32 13.60 5.83
CA CYS A 103 11.12 13.50 6.67
C CYS A 103 11.14 12.22 7.50
N LYS A 104 11.44 12.34 8.79
CA LYS A 104 11.62 11.22 9.73
C LYS A 104 10.31 10.64 10.25
N SER A 105 9.28 11.48 10.40
CA SER A 105 7.97 11.00 10.85
C SER A 105 6.82 11.73 10.17
N ILE A 106 5.84 10.92 9.78
CA ILE A 106 4.61 11.34 9.13
C ILE A 106 3.47 10.72 9.93
N SER A 107 2.55 11.54 10.42
CA SER A 107 1.32 11.06 11.06
C SER A 107 0.12 11.76 10.45
N ILE A 108 -0.70 11.00 9.73
CA ILE A 108 -1.90 11.51 9.08
C ILE A 108 -3.10 10.76 9.66
N SER A 109 -4.06 11.51 10.22
CA SER A 109 -5.22 10.91 10.86
C SER A 109 -6.53 11.59 10.49
N LYS A 110 -7.60 10.81 10.36
CA LYS A 110 -8.98 11.30 10.13
C LYS A 110 -9.08 12.25 8.93
N THR A 111 -8.21 12.07 7.94
CA THR A 111 -8.03 13.00 6.82
C THR A 111 -8.58 12.40 5.54
N ASN A 112 -9.25 13.23 4.74
CA ASN A 112 -9.92 12.82 3.52
C ASN A 112 -9.18 13.33 2.29
N PHE A 113 -8.94 12.44 1.33
CA PHE A 113 -8.40 12.72 -0.01
C PHE A 113 -9.48 12.34 -1.02
N THR A 114 -10.03 13.33 -1.72
CA THR A 114 -11.27 13.15 -2.51
C THR A 114 -11.08 13.66 -3.93
N ASN A 115 -11.37 12.80 -4.92
CA ASN A 115 -11.35 13.11 -6.35
C ASN A 115 -10.04 13.74 -6.84
N LEU A 116 -8.91 13.27 -6.30
CA LEU A 116 -7.59 13.74 -6.70
C LEU A 116 -7.14 12.99 -7.96
N GLN A 117 -6.74 13.75 -8.98
CA GLN A 117 -6.27 13.20 -10.24
C GLN A 117 -4.89 13.75 -10.53
N SER A 118 -3.95 12.87 -10.81
CA SER A 118 -2.61 13.23 -11.26
C SER A 118 -2.31 12.58 -12.60
N ASN A 119 -1.36 13.17 -13.33
CA ASN A 119 -0.76 12.56 -14.51
C ASN A 119 0.75 12.78 -14.41
N ILE A 120 1.37 12.08 -13.48
CA ILE A 120 2.79 12.29 -13.17
C ILE A 120 3.61 11.58 -14.25
N THR A 121 4.18 12.34 -15.18
CA THR A 121 4.92 11.79 -16.33
C THR A 121 6.38 11.49 -16.03
N SER A 122 6.89 11.79 -14.83
CA SER A 122 8.26 11.46 -14.45
C SER A 122 8.45 9.95 -14.37
N ASP A 123 9.69 9.45 -14.45
CA ASP A 123 9.97 8.02 -14.21
C ASP A 123 10.04 7.66 -12.72
N GLN A 124 9.74 8.62 -11.85
CA GLN A 124 9.76 8.46 -10.39
C GLN A 124 8.43 7.86 -9.90
N TRP A 125 8.36 7.51 -8.60
CA TRP A 125 7.16 7.01 -7.95
C TRP A 125 6.02 8.03 -7.91
N LYS A 126 4.80 7.52 -8.06
CA LYS A 126 3.63 8.34 -8.37
C LYS A 126 2.45 7.94 -7.52
N ALA A 127 1.75 8.94 -7.02
CA ALA A 127 0.40 8.82 -6.51
C ALA A 127 -0.31 10.16 -6.59
N SER A 128 -1.62 10.15 -6.75
CA SER A 128 -2.41 11.39 -6.69
C SER A 128 -2.59 11.90 -5.26
N GLY A 129 -2.64 10.98 -4.29
CA GLY A 129 -2.73 11.32 -2.86
C GLY A 129 -1.38 11.68 -2.29
N ILE A 130 -0.56 10.69 -2.01
CA ILE A 130 0.65 10.85 -1.20
C ILE A 130 1.83 10.08 -1.79
N VAL A 131 2.95 10.77 -1.99
CA VAL A 131 4.23 10.15 -2.33
C VAL A 131 5.21 10.38 -1.19
N VAL A 132 5.79 9.29 -0.71
CA VAL A 132 6.76 9.30 0.39
C VAL A 132 8.07 8.68 -0.08
N MET A 133 9.10 9.49 -0.28
CA MET A 133 10.35 9.01 -0.89
C MET A 133 11.50 8.88 0.12
N GLN A 134 12.23 7.78 -0.02
CA GLN A 134 13.57 7.52 0.50
C GLN A 134 13.77 7.87 1.98
N ILE A 135 12.78 7.63 2.84
CA ILE A 135 12.90 8.05 4.24
C ILE A 135 14.12 7.39 4.89
N ASP A 136 14.91 8.24 5.55
CA ASP A 136 16.12 7.93 6.30
C ASP A 136 15.86 6.92 7.44
N VAL A 137 16.93 6.46 8.10
CA VAL A 137 16.91 5.38 9.10
C VAL A 137 15.82 5.61 10.15
N ASN A 138 14.84 4.69 10.21
CA ASN A 138 13.74 4.63 11.19
C ASN A 138 12.50 5.50 10.88
N PRO A 139 11.84 5.29 9.73
CA PRO A 139 10.55 5.92 9.47
C PRO A 139 9.52 5.55 10.55
N ASN A 140 8.87 6.56 11.12
CA ASN A 140 7.60 6.40 11.82
C ASN A 140 6.48 7.04 11.00
N ILE A 141 5.88 6.23 10.12
CA ILE A 141 4.83 6.65 9.18
C ILE A 141 3.53 6.01 9.61
N THR A 142 2.53 6.82 9.92
CA THR A 142 1.23 6.35 10.40
C THR A 142 0.10 7.03 9.65
N PHE A 143 -0.84 6.21 9.20
CA PHE A 143 -2.10 6.59 8.61
C PHE A 143 -3.22 5.95 9.43
N ASN A 144 -4.07 6.76 10.05
CA ASN A 144 -5.13 6.24 10.91
C ASN A 144 -6.48 6.87 10.56
N GLU A 145 -7.48 6.04 10.27
CA GLU A 145 -8.83 6.50 9.95
C GLU A 145 -8.87 7.48 8.75
N CYS A 146 -7.97 7.31 7.77
CA CYS A 146 -7.93 8.14 6.57
C CYS A 146 -8.86 7.60 5.48
N VAL A 147 -9.42 8.49 4.66
CA VAL A 147 -10.25 8.13 3.51
C VAL A 147 -9.58 8.60 2.24
N PHE A 148 -9.39 7.69 1.30
CA PHE A 148 -8.93 7.94 -0.06
C PHE A 148 -10.05 7.53 -1.02
N PHE A 149 -10.67 8.52 -1.66
CA PHE A 149 -11.82 8.34 -2.53
C PHE A 149 -11.54 8.93 -3.91
N HIS A 150 -11.63 8.11 -4.96
CA HIS A 150 -11.34 8.49 -6.35
C HIS A 150 -9.94 9.11 -6.56
N CYS A 151 -8.92 8.63 -5.83
CA CYS A 151 -7.53 9.02 -6.04
C CYS A 151 -6.96 8.26 -7.25
N THR A 152 -6.61 8.96 -8.33
CA THR A 152 -6.15 8.33 -9.58
C THR A 152 -4.89 8.97 -10.14
N ASP A 153 -3.90 8.15 -10.47
CA ASP A 153 -2.77 8.56 -11.31
C ASP A 153 -2.94 7.97 -12.71
N GLN A 154 -3.07 8.85 -13.71
CA GLN A 154 -3.39 8.51 -15.11
C GLN A 154 -2.16 8.39 -16.01
N THR A 155 -0.97 8.23 -15.44
CA THR A 155 0.27 8.07 -16.20
C THR A 155 0.15 6.95 -17.23
N SER A 156 0.65 7.18 -18.44
CA SER A 156 0.83 6.12 -19.44
C SER A 156 2.15 5.36 -19.29
N VAL A 157 3.03 5.85 -18.40
CA VAL A 157 4.34 5.25 -18.12
C VAL A 157 4.17 4.22 -17.01
N ASN A 158 4.54 2.97 -17.29
CA ASN A 158 4.26 1.78 -16.48
C ASN A 158 5.10 1.66 -15.20
N SER A 159 5.89 2.67 -14.82
CA SER A 159 6.76 2.61 -13.65
C SER A 159 6.10 3.20 -12.40
N HIS A 160 6.00 2.36 -11.37
CA HIS A 160 5.72 2.68 -9.96
C HIS A 160 4.55 3.65 -9.67
N SER A 161 3.38 3.40 -10.25
CA SER A 161 2.19 4.24 -10.11
C SER A 161 1.14 3.63 -9.16
N SER A 162 0.69 4.42 -8.19
CA SER A 162 -0.39 4.10 -7.26
C SER A 162 -1.52 5.12 -7.36
N GLY A 163 -2.77 4.72 -7.09
CA GLY A 163 -3.86 5.67 -7.01
C GLY A 163 -3.74 6.59 -5.80
N ALA A 164 -3.61 6.02 -4.60
CA ALA A 164 -3.68 6.77 -3.35
C ALA A 164 -2.30 7.06 -2.74
N VAL A 165 -1.50 6.02 -2.48
CA VAL A 165 -0.25 6.17 -1.73
C VAL A 165 0.88 5.38 -2.39
N SER A 166 2.04 6.02 -2.56
CA SER A 166 3.29 5.37 -2.95
C SER A 166 4.37 5.63 -1.92
N ILE A 167 5.02 4.57 -1.40
CA ILE A 167 6.07 4.68 -0.39
C ILE A 167 7.35 4.00 -0.89
N ILE A 168 8.49 4.68 -0.73
CA ILE A 168 9.82 4.13 -1.01
C ILE A 168 10.65 4.22 0.26
N PRO A 169 10.64 3.20 1.13
CA PRO A 169 11.54 3.18 2.25
C PRO A 169 12.99 3.04 1.76
N ASN A 170 13.92 3.82 2.34
CA ASN A 170 15.34 3.57 2.18
C ASN A 170 15.79 2.66 3.33
N ILE A 171 16.41 1.53 2.99
CA ILE A 171 16.86 0.57 4.00
C ILE A 171 18.35 0.82 4.22
N ALA A 172 18.69 1.28 5.43
CA ALA A 172 20.05 1.63 5.82
C ALA A 172 21.04 0.47 5.62
N THR A 173 22.30 0.80 5.32
CA THR A 173 23.36 -0.20 5.24
C THR A 173 23.81 -0.62 6.64
N THR A 174 24.32 -1.83 6.78
CA THR A 174 24.89 -2.34 8.06
C THR A 174 26.00 -1.44 8.63
N ASN A 175 26.61 -0.58 7.81
CA ASN A 175 27.62 0.39 8.26
C ASN A 175 27.02 1.65 8.91
N ASP A 176 25.74 1.96 8.66
CA ASP A 176 25.05 3.11 9.27
C ASP A 176 24.45 2.76 10.65
N LEU A 177 24.43 1.49 11.02
CA LEU A 177 23.82 0.94 12.24
C LEU A 177 24.83 0.65 13.36
N ILE A 178 25.98 1.34 13.42
CA ILE A 178 26.79 1.37 14.65
C ILE A 178 26.08 2.25 15.69
N LEU A 179 24.96 1.73 16.20
CA LEU A 179 24.27 2.29 17.34
C LEU A 179 24.70 1.53 18.58
N SER A 180 25.27 2.28 19.50
CA SER A 180 25.63 1.86 20.84
C SER A 180 24.39 1.29 21.55
N ASN A 181 24.49 0.02 21.92
CA ASN A 181 23.64 -0.72 22.88
C ASN A 181 22.17 -0.96 22.49
N ASP A 182 21.86 -2.22 22.16
CA ASP A 182 20.66 -3.00 22.51
C ASP A 182 19.22 -2.49 22.25
N GLU A 183 18.99 -1.42 21.50
CA GLU A 183 17.63 -1.15 20.98
C GLU A 183 17.46 -1.70 19.56
N VAL A 184 16.66 -2.75 19.41
CA VAL A 184 16.15 -3.22 18.12
C VAL A 184 15.28 -2.11 17.54
N ILE A 185 15.82 -1.32 16.60
CA ILE A 185 15.04 -0.25 16.01
C ILE A 185 14.11 -0.82 14.97
N GLN A 186 12.83 -0.88 15.32
CA GLN A 186 11.77 -1.35 14.44
C GLN A 186 11.25 -0.17 13.60
N GLN A 187 11.55 -0.20 12.31
CA GLN A 187 11.01 0.76 11.36
C GLN A 187 9.54 0.41 11.11
N ASN A 188 8.64 1.40 11.17
CA ASN A 188 7.21 1.14 11.21
C ASN A 188 6.45 2.02 10.21
N ILE A 189 5.84 1.37 9.23
CA ILE A 189 4.85 1.98 8.33
C ILE A 189 3.51 1.35 8.68
N LYS A 190 2.51 2.15 9.04
CA LYS A 190 1.22 1.64 9.52
C LYS A 190 0.05 2.32 8.84
N PHE A 191 -0.89 1.53 8.34
CA PHE A 191 -2.23 1.94 7.96
C PHE A 191 -3.22 1.23 8.86
N THR A 192 -4.09 1.98 9.53
CA THR A 192 -5.07 1.42 10.46
C THR A 192 -6.43 2.04 10.23
N SER A 193 -7.46 1.22 10.06
CA SER A 193 -8.84 1.68 9.87
C SER A 193 -9.02 2.67 8.70
N CYS A 194 -8.18 2.58 7.68
CA CYS A 194 -8.26 3.44 6.49
C CYS A 194 -9.23 2.86 5.45
N ASN A 195 -9.84 3.73 4.64
CA ASN A 195 -10.69 3.33 3.54
C ASN A 195 -10.12 3.82 2.21
N PHE A 196 -9.95 2.91 1.27
CA PHE A 196 -9.55 3.18 -0.11
C PHE A 196 -10.70 2.73 -1.00
N THR A 197 -11.34 3.70 -1.65
CA THR A 197 -12.48 3.43 -2.52
C THR A 197 -12.17 3.99 -3.89
N THR A 198 -12.30 3.16 -4.93
CA THR A 198 -12.20 3.55 -6.34
C THR A 198 -10.88 4.25 -6.70
N CYS A 199 -9.79 3.91 -5.99
CA CYS A 199 -8.46 4.41 -6.27
C CYS A 199 -7.84 3.67 -7.46
N ARG A 200 -7.07 4.37 -8.31
CA ARG A 200 -6.55 3.80 -9.56
C ARG A 200 -5.13 4.27 -9.86
N GLY A 201 -4.20 3.33 -9.98
CA GLY A 201 -2.87 3.56 -10.54
C GLY A 201 -2.53 2.45 -11.53
N VAL A 202 -1.46 2.63 -12.30
CA VAL A 202 -1.03 1.62 -13.29
C VAL A 202 -0.42 0.41 -12.60
N THR A 203 0.35 0.61 -11.54
CA THR A 203 1.01 -0.49 -10.83
C THR A 203 0.10 -1.05 -9.73
N SER A 204 -0.47 -0.18 -8.91
CA SER A 204 -1.45 -0.56 -7.88
C SER A 204 -2.64 0.39 -7.85
N GLY A 205 -3.83 -0.11 -7.51
CA GLY A 205 -5.00 0.77 -7.34
C GLY A 205 -4.89 1.65 -6.10
N ALA A 206 -4.48 1.11 -4.95
CA ALA A 206 -4.50 1.85 -3.68
C ALA A 206 -3.11 2.17 -3.13
N ILE A 207 -2.29 1.17 -2.81
CA ILE A 207 -0.98 1.36 -2.19
C ILE A 207 0.08 0.58 -2.95
N HIS A 208 1.17 1.27 -3.25
CA HIS A 208 2.39 0.68 -3.78
C HIS A 208 3.56 0.98 -2.84
N SER A 209 4.36 -0.03 -2.51
CA SER A 209 5.62 0.19 -1.80
C SER A 209 6.74 -0.65 -2.41
N THR A 210 7.81 0.03 -2.82
CA THR A 210 9.01 -0.61 -3.36
C THR A 210 10.17 -0.47 -2.39
N PHE A 211 10.68 -1.60 -1.93
CA PHE A 211 11.72 -1.69 -0.91
C PHE A 211 13.09 -1.84 -1.59
N LYS A 212 13.98 -0.88 -1.36
CA LYS A 212 15.34 -0.94 -1.90
C LYS A 212 16.32 -1.39 -0.82
N SER A 213 17.01 -2.51 -1.04
CA SER A 213 18.06 -3.00 -0.13
C SER A 213 19.41 -3.02 -0.83
N LEU A 214 20.45 -2.64 -0.07
CA LEU A 214 21.85 -2.83 -0.47
C LEU A 214 22.57 -3.90 0.37
N SER A 215 22.05 -4.32 1.53
CA SER A 215 22.48 -5.52 2.27
C SER A 215 21.73 -5.63 3.60
N GLY A 216 20.90 -6.67 3.77
CA GLY A 216 20.43 -7.18 5.06
C GLY A 216 19.60 -6.23 5.93
N SER A 217 18.28 -6.39 5.96
CA SER A 217 17.44 -5.76 6.98
C SER A 217 16.13 -6.53 7.15
N ASP A 218 16.05 -7.30 8.23
CA ASP A 218 14.81 -7.90 8.74
C ASP A 218 13.98 -6.92 9.61
N ASN A 219 14.32 -5.61 9.63
CA ASN A 219 13.84 -4.67 10.66
C ASN A 219 12.75 -3.68 10.20
N LEU A 220 12.31 -3.74 8.94
CA LEU A 220 11.21 -2.91 8.46
C LEU A 220 9.90 -3.69 8.46
N LEU A 221 8.95 -3.19 9.26
CA LEU A 221 7.61 -3.71 9.37
C LEU A 221 6.62 -2.75 8.71
N PHE A 222 5.96 -3.22 7.66
CA PHE A 222 4.84 -2.54 7.03
C PHE A 222 3.54 -3.23 7.46
N MET A 223 2.67 -2.50 8.16
CA MET A 223 1.40 -3.00 8.67
C MET A 223 0.21 -2.32 8.01
N ILE A 224 -0.76 -3.12 7.59
CA ILE A 224 -2.10 -2.70 7.21
C ILE A 224 -3.07 -3.49 8.08
N ASP A 225 -3.85 -2.80 8.91
CA ASP A 225 -4.82 -3.41 9.80
C ASP A 225 -6.20 -2.74 9.65
N LYS A 226 -7.26 -3.54 9.61
CA LYS A 226 -8.65 -3.05 9.59
C LYS A 226 -8.97 -2.07 8.46
N CYS A 227 -8.28 -2.19 7.33
CA CYS A 227 -8.50 -1.32 6.19
C CYS A 227 -9.55 -1.88 5.24
N ASN A 228 -10.20 -1.01 4.48
CA ASN A 228 -11.13 -1.39 3.43
C ASN A 228 -10.59 -0.95 2.07
N PHE A 229 -10.62 -1.85 1.11
CA PHE A 229 -10.27 -1.62 -0.29
C PHE A 229 -11.48 -1.99 -1.14
N ILE A 230 -12.09 -0.99 -1.75
CA ILE A 230 -13.38 -1.13 -2.45
C ILE A 230 -13.22 -0.61 -3.88
N SER A 231 -13.46 -1.47 -4.87
CA SER A 231 -13.44 -1.11 -6.28
C SER A 231 -12.13 -0.45 -6.74
N CYS A 232 -11.00 -0.82 -6.11
CA CYS A 232 -9.68 -0.28 -6.44
C CYS A 232 -9.10 -0.96 -7.68
N GLY A 233 -8.31 -0.21 -8.45
CA GLY A 233 -7.69 -0.66 -9.69
C GLY A 233 -8.58 -0.50 -10.92
N GLY A 234 -8.17 -1.13 -12.02
CA GLY A 234 -8.82 -1.02 -13.32
C GLY A 234 -8.07 -1.80 -14.41
N LYS A 235 -8.51 -1.66 -15.67
CA LYS A 235 -8.09 -2.55 -16.77
C LYS A 235 -6.58 -2.67 -17.00
N GLN A 236 -5.84 -1.60 -16.72
CA GLN A 236 -4.39 -1.53 -16.92
C GLN A 236 -3.60 -1.69 -15.61
N THR A 237 -4.30 -1.92 -14.50
CA THR A 237 -3.68 -2.00 -13.18
C THR A 237 -3.09 -3.40 -12.97
N ILE A 238 -1.83 -3.49 -12.56
CA ILE A 238 -1.21 -4.80 -12.25
C ILE A 238 -1.87 -5.43 -11.02
N VAL A 239 -2.03 -4.66 -9.95
CA VAL A 239 -2.65 -5.12 -8.69
C VAL A 239 -3.76 -4.19 -8.22
N GLY A 240 -4.97 -4.72 -8.02
CA GLY A 240 -6.14 -3.90 -7.71
C GLY A 240 -6.00 -3.06 -6.44
N SER A 241 -5.37 -3.60 -5.39
CA SER A 241 -5.27 -2.88 -4.11
C SER A 241 -3.84 -2.63 -3.68
N LEU A 242 -3.10 -3.69 -3.33
CA LEU A 242 -1.84 -3.60 -2.60
C LEU A 242 -0.70 -4.29 -3.33
N LEU A 243 0.34 -3.54 -3.70
CA LEU A 243 1.59 -4.09 -4.19
C LEU A 243 2.75 -3.75 -3.25
N PHE A 244 3.50 -4.78 -2.87
CA PHE A 244 4.78 -4.67 -2.21
C PHE A 244 5.83 -5.40 -3.05
N ASP A 245 6.95 -4.75 -3.38
CA ASP A 245 8.02 -5.39 -4.16
C ASP A 245 9.42 -4.96 -3.72
N GLY A 246 10.39 -5.86 -3.87
CA GLY A 246 11.79 -5.61 -3.60
C GLY A 246 12.56 -5.20 -4.85
N GLN A 247 13.52 -4.28 -4.71
CA GLN A 247 14.45 -3.90 -5.78
C GLN A 247 15.89 -3.94 -5.28
N GLY A 248 16.73 -4.77 -5.91
CA GLY A 248 18.16 -4.89 -5.62
C GLY A 248 18.67 -6.33 -5.64
N SER A 249 19.90 -6.55 -5.16
CA SER A 249 20.56 -7.87 -5.11
C SER A 249 20.35 -8.62 -3.79
N GLY A 250 19.30 -8.29 -3.04
CA GLY A 250 18.93 -8.93 -1.77
C GLY A 250 17.85 -10.01 -1.93
N THR A 251 17.67 -10.83 -0.88
CA THR A 251 16.64 -11.88 -0.84
C THR A 251 15.49 -11.58 0.12
N ASN A 252 15.65 -10.64 1.05
CA ASN A 252 14.59 -10.14 1.94
C ASN A 252 14.70 -8.62 2.07
N PHE A 253 13.68 -7.90 1.61
CA PHE A 253 13.66 -6.43 1.62
C PHE A 253 12.72 -5.86 2.69
N GLY A 254 11.87 -6.67 3.31
CA GLY A 254 10.94 -6.17 4.32
C GLY A 254 9.88 -7.19 4.70
N GLN A 255 9.33 -7.00 5.91
CA GLN A 255 8.26 -7.81 6.46
C GLN A 255 6.94 -7.05 6.33
N ILE A 256 5.96 -7.68 5.68
CA ILE A 256 4.66 -7.08 5.43
C ILE A 256 3.59 -7.88 6.18
N SER A 257 2.72 -7.15 6.87
CA SER A 257 1.55 -7.69 7.56
C SER A 257 0.30 -6.96 7.09
N VAL A 258 -0.64 -7.69 6.50
CA VAL A 258 -1.96 -7.20 6.10
C VAL A 258 -3.00 -8.02 6.82
N THR A 259 -3.75 -7.43 7.74
CA THR A 259 -4.67 -8.18 8.60
C THR A 259 -6.02 -7.50 8.78
N ASN A 260 -7.03 -8.31 9.11
CA ASN A 260 -8.38 -7.86 9.48
C ASN A 260 -9.01 -6.88 8.46
N SER A 261 -8.61 -6.95 7.20
CA SER A 261 -8.96 -6.00 6.16
C SER A 261 -9.92 -6.61 5.15
N LYS A 262 -10.68 -5.76 4.45
CA LYS A 262 -11.65 -6.19 3.43
C LYS A 262 -11.22 -5.72 2.05
N PHE A 263 -11.31 -6.62 1.08
CA PHE A 263 -11.06 -6.37 -0.33
C PHE A 263 -12.31 -6.74 -1.12
N TYR A 264 -12.91 -5.77 -1.78
CA TYR A 264 -14.18 -5.94 -2.47
C TYR A 264 -14.13 -5.30 -3.86
N GLU A 265 -14.46 -6.08 -4.88
CA GLU A 265 -14.51 -5.62 -6.28
C GLU A 265 -13.19 -5.00 -6.77
N CYS A 266 -12.04 -5.46 -6.28
CA CYS A 266 -10.78 -4.90 -6.75
C CYS A 266 -10.33 -5.56 -8.06
N PHE A 267 -9.75 -4.75 -8.95
CA PHE A 267 -9.43 -5.13 -10.34
C PHE A 267 -7.93 -5.05 -10.61
N GLY A 268 -7.31 -6.18 -10.96
CA GLY A 268 -5.90 -6.23 -11.32
C GLY A 268 -5.57 -7.33 -12.33
N GLN A 269 -4.52 -7.13 -13.11
CA GLN A 269 -4.02 -8.11 -14.10
C GLN A 269 -3.37 -9.33 -13.45
N LYS A 270 -2.79 -9.18 -12.26
CA LYS A 270 -2.23 -10.29 -11.47
C LYS A 270 -3.13 -10.64 -10.29
N ALA A 271 -3.39 -9.66 -9.42
CA ALA A 271 -4.21 -9.83 -8.22
C ALA A 271 -5.18 -8.66 -8.06
N GLY A 272 -6.39 -8.90 -7.58
CA GLY A 272 -7.32 -7.83 -7.18
C GLY A 272 -6.98 -7.31 -5.79
N GLY A 273 -6.64 -8.21 -4.87
CA GLY A 273 -6.30 -7.88 -3.49
C GLY A 273 -4.83 -7.50 -3.32
N ILE A 274 -4.00 -8.50 -3.02
CA ILE A 274 -2.64 -8.32 -2.52
C ILE A 274 -1.63 -9.06 -3.41
N LEU A 275 -0.54 -8.39 -3.76
CA LEU A 275 0.65 -9.03 -4.33
C LEU A 275 1.84 -8.81 -3.39
N PHE A 276 2.30 -9.89 -2.78
CA PHE A 276 3.61 -9.95 -2.11
C PHE A 276 4.65 -10.31 -3.16
N GLY A 277 5.30 -9.27 -3.69
CA GLY A 277 6.24 -9.36 -4.78
C GLY A 277 7.60 -9.95 -4.41
N ASP A 278 8.50 -9.98 -5.38
CA ASP A 278 9.85 -10.54 -5.21
C ASP A 278 10.59 -9.94 -4.02
N GLY A 279 11.22 -10.81 -3.24
CA GLY A 279 12.03 -10.43 -2.09
C GLY A 279 11.25 -9.88 -0.88
N ILE A 280 9.91 -9.93 -0.91
CA ILE A 280 9.07 -9.52 0.22
C ILE A 280 8.73 -10.73 1.09
N GLN A 281 8.92 -10.60 2.40
CA GLN A 281 8.47 -11.59 3.36
C GLN A 281 7.04 -11.28 3.83
N PRO A 282 6.05 -12.13 3.49
CA PRO A 282 4.67 -11.95 3.94
C PRO A 282 4.53 -12.45 5.38
N GLN A 283 4.83 -11.60 6.35
CA GLN A 283 4.75 -11.97 7.76
C GLN A 283 3.33 -12.34 8.20
N SER A 284 2.31 -11.69 7.63
CA SER A 284 0.91 -12.04 7.87
C SER A 284 -0.01 -11.52 6.76
N ALA A 285 -0.99 -12.33 6.40
CA ALA A 285 -2.13 -12.01 5.56
C ALA A 285 -3.44 -12.44 6.24
N GLN A 286 -3.47 -12.44 7.57
CA GLN A 286 -4.49 -13.12 8.38
C GLN A 286 -5.82 -12.37 8.49
N ASN A 287 -6.89 -13.14 8.63
CA ASN A 287 -8.25 -12.64 8.91
C ASN A 287 -8.77 -11.60 7.90
N ASN A 288 -8.30 -11.68 6.65
CA ASN A 288 -8.78 -10.82 5.57
C ASN A 288 -10.00 -11.45 4.89
N VAL A 289 -10.91 -10.58 4.44
CA VAL A 289 -12.12 -10.97 3.70
C VAL A 289 -12.01 -10.46 2.27
N PHE A 290 -12.20 -11.35 1.31
CA PHE A 290 -12.16 -11.06 -0.12
C PHE A 290 -13.49 -11.37 -0.78
N SER A 291 -13.88 -10.58 -1.77
CA SER A 291 -15.14 -10.77 -2.49
C SER A 291 -15.11 -10.10 -3.86
N ASN A 292 -15.56 -10.82 -4.90
CA ASN A 292 -15.73 -10.31 -6.27
C ASN A 292 -14.49 -9.61 -6.89
N ASN A 293 -13.27 -10.05 -6.55
CA ASN A 293 -12.05 -9.53 -7.17
C ASN A 293 -11.89 -10.11 -8.59
N ASN A 294 -11.62 -9.26 -9.59
CA ASN A 294 -11.77 -9.62 -11.00
C ASN A 294 -10.51 -9.37 -11.85
N LEU A 295 -10.17 -10.30 -12.76
CA LEU A 295 -9.14 -10.08 -13.77
C LEU A 295 -9.65 -9.10 -14.82
N THR A 296 -8.71 -8.37 -15.39
CA THR A 296 -9.00 -7.32 -16.37
C THR A 296 -8.83 -7.76 -17.82
N THR A 297 -8.25 -8.95 -18.05
CA THR A 297 -7.82 -9.45 -19.35
C THR A 297 -8.87 -10.30 -20.07
N ALA A 298 -9.92 -10.77 -19.38
CA ALA A 298 -11.08 -11.42 -19.99
C ALA A 298 -12.32 -11.25 -19.08
N GLU A 299 -13.49 -11.01 -19.68
CA GLU A 299 -14.75 -11.06 -18.94
C GLU A 299 -14.95 -12.48 -18.40
N GLY A 300 -15.07 -12.63 -17.07
CA GLY A 300 -15.37 -13.91 -16.42
C GLY A 300 -14.18 -14.64 -15.78
N GLU A 301 -12.95 -14.12 -15.84
CA GLU A 301 -11.81 -14.70 -15.11
C GLU A 301 -11.60 -13.98 -13.75
N SER A 302 -11.45 -14.75 -12.68
CA SER A 302 -11.22 -14.23 -11.32
C SER A 302 -9.78 -13.75 -11.16
N SER A 303 -9.56 -12.58 -10.53
CA SER A 303 -8.21 -12.20 -10.12
C SER A 303 -7.88 -12.82 -8.79
N ALA A 304 -6.62 -13.18 -8.61
CA ALA A 304 -6.15 -13.68 -7.34
C ALA A 304 -6.45 -12.66 -6.23
N ASP A 305 -6.99 -13.15 -5.13
CA ASP A 305 -7.13 -12.39 -3.90
C ASP A 305 -5.75 -12.08 -3.31
N ILE A 306 -4.87 -13.09 -3.29
CA ILE A 306 -3.51 -12.98 -2.81
C ILE A 306 -2.56 -13.75 -3.73
N ILE A 307 -1.46 -13.12 -4.11
CA ILE A 307 -0.33 -13.77 -4.78
C ILE A 307 0.93 -13.63 -3.92
N PHE A 308 1.64 -14.74 -3.78
CA PHE A 308 3.00 -14.79 -3.21
C PHE A 308 4.00 -15.14 -4.31
N GLN A 309 4.96 -14.25 -4.61
CA GLN A 309 5.97 -14.53 -5.63
C GLN A 309 7.13 -15.39 -5.13
N SER A 310 7.43 -15.35 -3.83
CA SER A 310 8.53 -16.12 -3.23
C SER A 310 8.05 -17.21 -2.28
N LYS A 311 8.11 -18.47 -2.74
CA LYS A 311 7.84 -19.65 -1.89
C LYS A 311 8.76 -19.71 -0.68
N GLN A 312 10.05 -19.45 -0.88
CA GLN A 312 11.05 -19.51 0.19
C GLN A 312 10.74 -18.51 1.32
N LEU A 313 10.37 -17.28 0.98
CA LEU A 313 10.05 -16.25 1.99
C LEU A 313 8.71 -16.51 2.66
N LEU A 314 7.74 -17.05 1.93
CA LEU A 314 6.48 -17.52 2.49
C LEU A 314 6.72 -18.64 3.53
N ASP A 315 7.60 -19.60 3.22
CA ASP A 315 7.95 -20.69 4.15
C ASP A 315 8.71 -20.20 5.38
N ASN A 316 9.63 -19.25 5.19
CA ASN A 316 10.31 -18.58 6.30
C ASN A 316 9.32 -17.85 7.24
N ALA A 317 8.18 -17.40 6.71
CA ALA A 317 7.10 -16.81 7.49
C ALA A 317 6.12 -17.85 8.11
N GLY A 318 6.40 -19.15 7.96
CA GLY A 318 5.59 -20.24 8.52
C GLY A 318 4.64 -20.91 7.52
N GLY A 319 4.73 -20.56 6.23
CA GLY A 319 3.96 -21.18 5.15
C GLY A 319 2.54 -20.63 5.00
N ILE A 320 1.87 -21.07 3.94
CA ILE A 320 0.59 -20.49 3.51
C ILE A 320 -0.53 -20.59 4.55
N GLU A 321 -0.62 -21.71 5.29
CA GLU A 321 -1.64 -21.86 6.34
C GLU A 321 -1.47 -20.89 7.51
N SER A 322 -0.21 -20.59 7.85
CA SER A 322 0.12 -19.66 8.93
C SER A 322 -0.12 -18.22 8.48
N VAL A 323 0.43 -17.86 7.32
CA VAL A 323 0.37 -16.49 6.79
C VAL A 323 -1.05 -16.10 6.40
N ALA A 324 -1.81 -16.98 5.75
CA ALA A 324 -3.18 -16.70 5.31
C ALA A 324 -4.24 -17.25 6.28
N GLN A 325 -3.88 -17.49 7.56
CA GLN A 325 -4.83 -17.98 8.55
C GLN A 325 -6.05 -17.07 8.66
N GLY A 326 -7.26 -17.65 8.66
CA GLY A 326 -8.50 -16.88 8.74
C GLY A 326 -8.91 -16.18 7.44
N TYR A 327 -8.25 -16.51 6.32
CA TYR A 327 -8.70 -16.11 4.98
C TYR A 327 -10.16 -16.50 4.76
N LYS A 328 -10.95 -15.56 4.26
CA LYS A 328 -12.35 -15.78 3.89
C LYS A 328 -12.65 -15.22 2.51
N PHE A 329 -13.37 -16.01 1.72
CA PHE A 329 -13.99 -15.55 0.48
C PHE A 329 -15.51 -15.43 0.67
N GLU A 330 -16.07 -14.27 0.41
CA GLU A 330 -17.52 -14.03 0.48
C GLU A 330 -18.10 -13.95 -0.93
N GLN A 331 -18.95 -14.92 -1.28
CA GLN A 331 -19.79 -14.86 -2.46
C GLN A 331 -20.98 -13.92 -2.18
N ILE A 332 -21.20 -12.97 -3.07
CA ILE A 332 -22.31 -12.01 -2.95
C ILE A 332 -23.51 -12.42 -3.83
N GLU A 333 -23.26 -13.20 -4.88
CA GLU A 333 -24.31 -13.72 -5.76
C GLU A 333 -24.61 -15.20 -5.48
N ILE A 334 -25.89 -15.50 -5.23
CA ILE A 334 -26.39 -16.82 -4.78
C ILE A 334 -26.11 -17.95 -5.78
N ASN A 335 -25.85 -17.63 -7.05
CA ASN A 335 -25.61 -18.61 -8.13
C ASN A 335 -24.20 -18.47 -8.75
N SER A 336 -23.29 -17.73 -8.12
CA SER A 336 -21.94 -17.57 -8.65
C SER A 336 -21.09 -18.80 -8.34
N THR A 337 -20.37 -19.29 -9.35
CA THR A 337 -19.32 -20.32 -9.19
C THR A 337 -17.98 -19.71 -8.82
N ALA A 338 -17.92 -18.40 -8.54
CA ALA A 338 -16.68 -17.73 -8.18
C ALA A 338 -16.11 -18.36 -6.91
N THR A 339 -14.83 -18.66 -6.95
CA THR A 339 -14.07 -19.12 -5.78
C THR A 339 -12.97 -18.12 -5.52
N GLY A 340 -12.63 -17.97 -4.26
CA GLY A 340 -11.48 -17.18 -3.87
C GLY A 340 -10.19 -17.80 -4.40
N GLU A 341 -9.24 -16.96 -4.77
CA GLU A 341 -7.99 -17.39 -5.41
C GLU A 341 -6.78 -16.94 -4.60
N VAL A 342 -6.07 -17.90 -4.01
CA VAL A 342 -4.78 -17.65 -3.34
C VAL A 342 -3.73 -18.47 -4.08
N LYS A 343 -2.71 -17.81 -4.63
CA LYS A 343 -1.70 -18.43 -5.51
C LYS A 343 -0.29 -18.22 -4.99
N ILE A 344 0.57 -19.19 -5.26
CA ILE A 344 2.01 -19.10 -5.06
C ILE A 344 2.67 -19.25 -6.43
N GLU A 345 3.55 -18.32 -6.79
CA GLU A 345 4.27 -18.38 -8.06
C GLU A 345 5.11 -19.66 -8.16
N GLY A 346 5.06 -20.30 -9.34
CA GLY A 346 5.66 -21.61 -9.58
C GLY A 346 4.75 -22.82 -9.25
N PHE A 347 3.61 -22.63 -8.61
CA PHE A 347 2.62 -23.69 -8.36
C PHE A 347 1.32 -23.41 -9.12
N SER A 348 0.70 -24.46 -9.69
CA SER A 348 -0.59 -24.37 -10.37
C SER A 348 -1.80 -24.39 -9.42
N SER A 349 -1.57 -24.76 -8.16
CA SER A 349 -2.62 -24.89 -7.13
C SER A 349 -3.30 -23.56 -6.78
N ASN A 350 -4.62 -23.60 -6.64
CA ASN A 350 -5.38 -22.56 -5.93
C ASN A 350 -5.60 -23.00 -4.47
N PHE A 351 -5.10 -22.22 -3.51
CA PHE A 351 -5.22 -22.49 -2.08
C PHE A 351 -6.47 -21.89 -1.43
N GLY A 352 -7.16 -20.97 -2.11
CA GLY A 352 -8.31 -20.24 -1.58
C GLY A 352 -9.43 -21.14 -1.03
N PRO A 353 -9.93 -22.14 -1.78
CA PRO A 353 -11.00 -23.03 -1.32
C PRO A 353 -10.63 -23.80 -0.04
N TYR A 354 -9.40 -24.31 0.03
CA TYR A 354 -8.91 -25.01 1.21
C TYR A 354 -8.83 -24.07 2.43
N LEU A 355 -8.22 -22.89 2.26
CA LEU A 355 -8.05 -21.92 3.35
C LEU A 355 -9.39 -21.38 3.89
N ASP A 356 -10.35 -21.11 3.01
CA ASP A 356 -11.71 -20.68 3.39
C ASP A 356 -12.45 -21.81 4.13
N CYS A 357 -12.35 -23.06 3.65
CA CYS A 357 -12.90 -24.22 4.35
C CYS A 357 -12.31 -24.38 5.76
N VAL A 358 -10.99 -24.34 5.90
CA VAL A 358 -10.31 -24.48 7.20
C VAL A 358 -10.77 -23.40 8.17
N THR A 359 -10.94 -22.17 7.68
CA THR A 359 -11.42 -21.04 8.47
C THR A 359 -12.86 -21.24 8.96
N ARG A 360 -13.73 -21.88 8.17
CA ARG A 360 -15.16 -22.08 8.52
C ARG A 360 -15.41 -23.34 9.34
N ASN A 361 -14.71 -24.43 9.03
CA ASN A 361 -15.07 -25.78 9.47
C ASN A 361 -13.97 -26.48 10.28
N GLY A 362 -12.79 -25.86 10.42
CA GLY A 362 -11.59 -26.52 10.92
C GLY A 362 -10.99 -27.51 9.92
N LYS A 363 -9.78 -28.00 10.21
CA LYS A 363 -9.00 -28.82 9.25
C LYS A 363 -9.61 -30.19 8.95
N GLU A 364 -10.29 -30.81 9.92
CA GLU A 364 -10.77 -32.20 9.80
C GLU A 364 -11.87 -32.40 8.75
N ASN A 365 -12.57 -31.33 8.38
CA ASN A 365 -13.70 -31.35 7.45
C ASN A 365 -13.35 -30.85 6.05
N CYS A 366 -12.06 -30.61 5.78
CA CYS A 366 -11.60 -30.04 4.52
C CYS A 366 -10.76 -31.05 3.74
N GLU A 367 -10.67 -30.83 2.43
CA GLU A 367 -9.77 -31.59 1.57
C GLU A 367 -8.31 -31.45 2.01
N GLN A 368 -7.43 -32.31 1.49
CA GLN A 368 -6.01 -32.17 1.77
C GLN A 368 -5.48 -30.84 1.21
N ILE A 369 -4.53 -30.24 1.93
CA ILE A 369 -3.87 -29.03 1.45
C ILE A 369 -3.29 -29.26 0.05
N PRO A 370 -3.57 -28.37 -0.92
CA PRO A 370 -3.04 -28.49 -2.27
C PRO A 370 -1.51 -28.55 -2.32
N CYS A 371 -0.97 -29.06 -3.43
CA CYS A 371 0.47 -29.16 -3.60
C CYS A 371 1.12 -27.77 -3.61
N GLY A 372 2.24 -27.63 -2.91
CA GLY A 372 2.89 -26.36 -2.60
C GLY A 372 2.49 -25.78 -1.24
N GLY A 373 1.49 -26.34 -0.56
CA GLY A 373 1.06 -25.85 0.75
C GLY A 373 1.98 -26.27 1.91
N LYS A 374 2.79 -27.31 1.72
CA LYS A 374 3.76 -27.76 2.73
C LYS A 374 5.02 -26.91 2.69
N LEU A 375 5.63 -26.72 3.86
CA LEU A 375 6.92 -26.03 3.99
C LEU A 375 8.00 -26.72 3.17
N ASN A 376 8.81 -25.93 2.47
CA ASN A 376 9.95 -26.33 1.65
C ASN A 376 9.62 -27.30 0.50
N GLN A 377 8.33 -27.52 0.20
CA GLN A 377 7.91 -28.30 -0.97
C GLN A 377 8.22 -27.52 -2.25
N LYS A 378 8.75 -28.22 -3.26
CA LYS A 378 9.07 -27.66 -4.57
C LYS A 378 8.01 -28.03 -5.62
N PRO A 379 7.92 -27.28 -6.73
CA PRO A 379 6.99 -27.61 -7.81
C PRO A 379 7.19 -29.02 -8.39
N GLU A 380 8.43 -29.49 -8.51
CA GLU A 380 8.75 -30.81 -9.09
C GLU A 380 8.20 -31.96 -8.22
N ASP A 381 8.07 -31.74 -6.91
CA ASP A 381 7.49 -32.71 -5.98
C ASP A 381 5.98 -32.93 -6.25
N CYS A 382 5.34 -31.99 -6.95
CA CYS A 382 3.92 -32.06 -7.32
C CYS A 382 3.69 -32.88 -8.58
N GLU A 383 4.54 -32.71 -9.60
CA GLU A 383 4.42 -33.40 -10.89
C GLU A 383 4.68 -34.90 -10.74
N GLN A 384 5.65 -35.30 -9.92
CA GLN A 384 5.97 -36.71 -9.67
C GLN A 384 4.79 -37.46 -9.03
N LYS A 385 4.02 -36.79 -8.17
CA LYS A 385 2.85 -37.37 -7.50
C LYS A 385 1.72 -37.72 -8.47
N LEU A 386 1.48 -36.86 -9.47
CA LEU A 386 0.45 -37.10 -10.49
C LEU A 386 0.82 -38.30 -11.36
N ILE A 387 2.10 -38.41 -11.73
CA ILE A 387 2.61 -39.55 -12.52
C ILE A 387 2.49 -40.87 -11.74
N ASP A 388 2.79 -40.86 -10.44
CA ASP A 388 2.70 -42.06 -9.60
C ASP A 388 1.24 -42.49 -9.32
N GLU A 389 0.29 -41.56 -9.27
CA GLU A 389 -1.15 -41.84 -9.16
C GLU A 389 -1.72 -42.38 -10.48
N GLU A 390 -1.39 -41.77 -11.62
CA GLU A 390 -1.80 -42.26 -12.95
C GLU A 390 -1.24 -43.67 -13.25
N GLN A 391 -0.03 -44.00 -12.77
CA GLN A 391 0.54 -45.34 -12.96
C GLN A 391 -0.09 -46.42 -12.06
N LYS A 392 -0.68 -46.04 -10.91
CA LYS A 392 -1.44 -46.98 -10.08
C LYS A 392 -2.77 -47.35 -10.70
N ASP A 393 -3.46 -46.39 -11.32
CA ASP A 393 -4.73 -46.63 -12.02
C ASP A 393 -4.58 -47.44 -13.32
N ILE A 394 -3.34 -47.62 -13.81
CA ILE A 394 -3.02 -48.47 -14.98
C ILE A 394 -2.64 -49.91 -14.56
N GLN A 395 -2.38 -50.16 -13.27
CA GLN A 395 -2.01 -51.49 -12.74
C GLN A 395 -3.16 -52.24 -12.04
N ASP A 396 -4.31 -51.58 -11.83
CA ASP A 396 -5.59 -52.20 -11.46
C ASP A 396 -6.47 -52.45 -12.69
#